data_AF-A9QA05-F1
#
_entry.id   AF-A9QA05-F1
#
_cell.length_a   1.000
_cell.length_b   1.000
_cell.length_c   1.000
_cell.angle_alpha   90.00
_cell.angle_beta   90.00
_cell.angle_gamma   90.00
#
_symmetry.space_group_name_H-M   'P 1'
#
loop_
_entity.id
_entity.type
_entity.pdbx_description
1 polymer ?
#
loop_
_entity_poly.entity_id
_entity_poly.type
_entity_poly.pdbx_seq_one_letter_code
_entity_poly.pdbx_strand_id
1 'polypeptide(L)' 'MLNLAEYRHRRDRLADFLPWAALVARGVVLNKDGAFQRTARFRGPDLESSTASELVAITSRLNNALRRLGSGWAI' A
#
# COMPACT_ATOMS: atom_id res chain seq x y z
N MET A 1 -3.61 4.84 -17.14
CA MET A 1 -2.24 4.29 -17.05
C MET A 1 -1.33 5.17 -17.88
N LEU A 2 -0.25 5.72 -17.30
CA LEU A 2 0.68 6.60 -18.03
C LEU A 2 1.40 5.78 -19.13
N ASN A 3 1.38 6.27 -20.38
CA ASN A 3 2.05 5.57 -21.49
C ASN A 3 3.55 5.93 -21.50
N LEU A 4 4.38 5.00 -21.02
CA LEU A 4 5.85 5.19 -20.94
C LEU A 4 6.59 4.69 -22.20
N ALA A 5 5.87 4.30 -23.26
CA ALA A 5 6.47 3.70 -24.45
C ALA A 5 7.46 4.64 -25.17
N GLU A 6 7.22 5.95 -25.13
CA GLU A 6 8.05 6.97 -25.78
C GLU A 6 9.42 7.18 -25.10
N TYR A 7 9.53 6.90 -23.80
CA TYR A 7 10.78 7.05 -23.03
C TYR A 7 11.61 5.76 -22.97
N ARG A 8 11.24 4.73 -23.72
CA ARG A 8 11.72 3.35 -23.51
C ARG A 8 12.86 2.97 -24.45
N HIS A 9 14.11 3.04 -23.96
CA HIS A 9 15.31 2.60 -24.70
C HIS A 9 15.62 1.08 -24.60
N ARG A 10 15.15 0.39 -23.55
CA ARG A 10 15.24 -1.07 -23.40
C ARG A 10 13.95 -1.58 -22.78
N ARG A 11 13.37 -2.63 -23.37
CA ARG A 11 12.19 -3.32 -22.83
C ARG A 11 12.69 -4.29 -21.75
N ASP A 12 11.92 -4.46 -20.67
CA ASP A 12 12.07 -5.56 -19.69
C ASP A 12 12.97 -5.29 -18.48
N ARG A 13 12.79 -4.14 -17.82
CA ARG A 13 13.37 -3.90 -16.48
C ARG A 13 12.34 -4.20 -15.40
N LEU A 14 12.80 -4.58 -14.20
CA LEU A 14 11.93 -4.77 -13.03
C LEU A 14 10.98 -3.57 -12.81
N ALA A 15 11.49 -2.35 -13.01
CA ALA A 15 10.72 -1.13 -12.90
C ALA A 15 9.49 -1.11 -13.83
N ASP A 16 9.47 -1.82 -14.95
CA ASP A 16 8.33 -1.91 -15.88
C ASP A 16 7.17 -2.70 -15.28
N PHE A 17 7.47 -3.71 -14.47
CA PHE A 17 6.48 -4.58 -13.81
C PHE A 17 5.99 -4.03 -12.48
N LEU A 18 6.75 -3.13 -11.85
CA LEU A 18 6.35 -2.53 -10.58
C LEU A 18 5.31 -1.41 -10.80
N PRO A 19 4.34 -1.25 -9.89
CA PRO A 19 3.28 -0.25 -10.03
C PRO A 19 3.76 1.19 -9.77
N TRP A 20 4.87 1.39 -9.05
CA TRP A 20 5.35 2.73 -8.72
C TRP A 20 6.02 3.43 -9.91
N ALA A 21 5.74 4.71 -10.07
CA ALA A 21 6.27 5.58 -11.11
C ALA A 21 7.33 6.55 -10.58
N ALA A 22 7.06 7.22 -9.45
CA ALA A 22 7.96 8.21 -8.88
C ALA A 22 7.70 8.47 -7.39
N LEU A 23 8.71 8.97 -6.67
CA LEU A 23 8.53 9.57 -5.34
C LEU A 23 8.24 11.06 -5.53
N VAL A 24 6.99 11.46 -5.34
CA VAL A 24 6.52 12.84 -5.64
C VAL A 24 6.53 13.76 -4.41
N ALA A 25 6.59 13.18 -3.21
CA ALA A 25 6.80 13.89 -1.96
C ALA A 25 7.42 12.95 -0.93
N ARG A 26 7.76 13.48 0.26
CA ARG A 26 8.37 12.68 1.34
C ARG A 26 7.47 11.50 1.75
N GLY A 27 7.88 10.31 1.33
CA GLY A 27 7.17 9.05 1.58
C GLY A 27 5.87 8.89 0.79
N VAL A 28 5.65 9.67 -0.28
CA VAL A 28 4.48 9.55 -1.18
C VAL A 28 4.94 9.07 -2.55
N VAL A 29 4.44 7.91 -2.94
CA VAL A 29 4.72 7.29 -4.22
C VAL A 29 3.55 7.54 -5.17
N LEU A 30 3.83 8.03 -6.37
CA LEU A 30 2.89 8.04 -7.49
C LEU A 30 2.97 6.69 -8.19
N ASN A 31 1.85 6.01 -8.36
CA ASN A 31 1.73 4.78 -9.12
C ASN A 31 1.38 5.07 -10.60
N LYS A 32 1.70 4.12 -11.48
CA LYS A 32 1.52 4.22 -12.94
C LYS A 32 0.06 4.28 -13.38
N ASP A 33 -0.85 3.84 -12.53
CA ASP A 33 -2.30 3.98 -12.70
C ASP A 33 -2.81 5.37 -12.31
N GLY A 34 -1.96 6.20 -11.67
CA GLY A 34 -2.30 7.53 -11.18
C GLY A 34 -2.63 7.57 -9.69
N ALA A 35 -2.65 6.43 -8.98
CA ALA A 35 -2.91 6.40 -7.55
C ALA A 35 -1.72 6.94 -6.73
N PHE A 36 -2.01 7.53 -5.58
CA PHE A 36 -1.00 7.88 -4.59
C PHE A 36 -0.92 6.81 -3.51
N GLN A 37 0.29 6.36 -3.21
CA GLN A 37 0.58 5.38 -2.18
C GLN A 37 1.41 6.00 -1.06
N ARG A 38 1.03 5.67 0.18
CA ARG A 38 1.82 5.91 1.39
C ARG A 38 1.88 4.62 2.19
N THR A 39 3.02 4.39 2.85
CA THR A 39 3.22 3.18 3.65
C THR A 39 3.39 3.57 5.12
N ALA A 40 2.65 2.87 5.99
CA ALA A 40 2.82 2.93 7.43
C ALA A 40 3.30 1.58 7.94
N ARG A 41 4.12 1.59 9.00
CA ARG A 41 4.52 0.38 9.72
C ARG A 41 3.89 0.41 11.11
N PHE A 42 3.31 -0.71 11.49
CA PHE A 42 2.78 -0.95 12.83
C PHE A 42 3.34 -2.27 13.35
N ARG A 43 3.67 -2.33 14.64
CA ARG A 43 4.03 -3.57 15.33
C ARG A 43 3.01 -3.79 16.45
N GLY A 44 2.24 -4.86 16.31
CA GLY A 44 1.25 -5.28 17.29
C GLY A 44 1.83 -6.20 18.37
N PRO A 45 0.98 -6.70 19.27
CA PRO A 45 1.31 -7.80 20.17
C PRO A 45 1.64 -9.08 19.37
N ASP A 46 2.24 -10.06 20.04
CA ASP A 46 2.51 -11.37 19.44
C ASP A 46 1.20 -12.10 19.09
N LEU A 47 0.94 -12.23 17.80
CA LEU A 47 -0.27 -12.87 17.29
C LEU A 47 -0.18 -14.40 17.36
N GLU A 48 1.03 -14.97 17.36
CA GLU A 48 1.22 -16.43 17.42
C GLU A 48 0.83 -17.00 18.79
N SER A 49 1.04 -16.21 19.86
CA SER A 49 0.65 -16.57 21.22
C SER A 49 -0.76 -16.10 21.61
N SER A 50 -1.50 -15.47 20.70
CA SER A 50 -2.82 -14.88 21.00
C SER A 50 -3.92 -15.93 21.04
N THR A 51 -4.84 -15.78 22.00
CA THR A 51 -6.08 -16.57 22.04
C THR A 51 -7.04 -16.15 20.91
N ALA A 52 -8.01 -17.01 20.58
CA ALA A 52 -9.00 -16.71 19.55
C ALA A 52 -9.80 -15.42 19.84
N SER A 53 -10.14 -15.16 21.10
CA SER A 53 -10.86 -13.94 21.49
C SER A 53 -10.00 -12.68 21.34
N GLU A 54 -8.69 -12.76 21.63
CA GLU A 54 -7.74 -11.67 21.42
C GLU A 54 -7.56 -11.36 19.93
N LEU A 55 -7.44 -12.38 19.08
CA LEU A 55 -7.34 -12.20 17.62
C LEU A 55 -8.58 -11.49 17.06
N VAL A 56 -9.77 -11.86 17.53
CA VAL A 56 -11.03 -11.18 17.15
C VAL A 56 -11.01 -9.72 17.62
N ALA A 57 -10.59 -9.45 18.86
CA ALA A 57 -10.50 -8.10 19.39
C ALA A 57 -9.46 -7.23 18.65
N ILE A 58 -8.32 -7.80 18.25
CA ILE A 58 -7.29 -7.11 17.46
C ILE A 58 -7.80 -6.80 16.06
N THR A 59 -8.41 -7.78 15.39
CA THR A 59 -9.01 -7.61 14.06
C THR A 59 -10.09 -6.53 14.06
N SER A 60 -10.96 -6.54 15.06
CA SER A 60 -12.00 -5.51 15.22
C SER A 60 -11.42 -4.11 15.40
N ARG A 61 -10.35 -3.96 16.19
CA ARG A 61 -9.66 -2.67 16.35
C ARG A 61 -9.00 -2.20 15.04
N LEU A 62 -8.32 -3.09 14.31
CA LEU A 62 -7.72 -2.77 13.02
C LEU A 62 -8.78 -2.33 12.01
N ASN A 63 -9.85 -3.11 11.86
CA ASN A 63 -10.94 -2.80 10.94
C ASN A 63 -11.60 -1.45 11.25
N ASN A 64 -11.84 -1.17 12.53
CA ASN A 64 -12.39 0.12 12.95
C ASN A 64 -11.45 1.29 12.63
N ALA A 65 -10.13 1.11 12.75
CA ALA A 65 -9.15 2.11 12.36
C ALA A 65 -9.15 2.34 10.84
N LEU A 66 -9.13 1.27 10.04
CA LEU A 66 -9.15 1.34 8.58
C LEU A 66 -10.45 1.95 8.04
N ARG A 67 -11.60 1.65 8.66
CA ARG A 67 -12.90 2.20 8.26
C ARG A 67 -12.95 3.73 8.33
N ARG A 68 -12.13 4.36 9.19
CA ARG A 68 -12.07 5.83 9.31
C ARG A 68 -11.48 6.52 8.09
N LEU A 69 -10.83 5.78 7.18
CA LEU A 69 -10.31 6.33 5.92
C LEU A 69 -11.43 6.68 4.93
N GLY A 70 -12.60 6.04 5.04
CA GLY A 70 -13.73 6.27 4.13
C GLY A 70 -13.56 5.59 2.77
N SER A 71 -14.22 6.14 1.73
CA SER A 71 -14.14 5.65 0.36
C SER A 71 -12.94 6.23 -0.39
N GLY A 72 -12.55 5.60 -1.51
CA GLY A 72 -11.45 6.06 -2.36
C GLY A 72 -10.04 5.62 -1.93
N TRP A 73 -9.93 4.90 -0.81
CA TRP A 73 -8.69 4.29 -0.36
C TRP A 73 -8.67 2.80 -0.69
N ALA A 74 -7.56 2.33 -1.24
CA ALA A 74 -7.21 0.91 -1.31
C ALA A 74 -6.22 0.61 -0.18
N ILE A 75 -6.46 -0.46 0.58
CA ILE A 75 -5.69 -0.88 1.76
C ILE A 75 -5.30 -2.34 1.59
#